data_AF-A0A2X3CTM1-F1
#
_entry.id   AF-A0A2X3CTM1-F1
#
_cell.length_a   1.000
_cell.length_b   1.000
_cell.length_c   1.000
_cell.angle_alpha   90.00
_cell.angle_beta   90.00
_cell.angle_gamma   90.00
#
_symmetry.space_group_name_H-M   'P 1'
#
loop_
_entity.id
_entity.type
_entity.pdbx_description
1 polymer ?
#
loop_
_entity_poly.entity_id
_entity_poly.type
_entity_poly.pdbx_seq_one_letter_code
_entity_poly.pdbx_strand_id
1 'polypeptide(L)'
;MSGWQRIYYKLLNLPLQVLVKSKSIPAEPAQELGLDTSRPVMYVLPYNSKADLLTLRAQCLAHDLPDPLEPLEIDGALLPRYVFIHGGPRVFTYYTPKEESIKLFHDYLDLHRNHPDLDVQMVPVSVMFGRSPGREKGEVNPPLRMLNGIQKFFAVSWLGRDSFVRFSPSVSLRRMADEHGTDKIIAQKLARVARMHFARQRLAAVGPRLPARQDLFNKLLASKAIARAVEDEARSKKISHEKAQQNAIALMEEIAANFSYEMIRLTDRILGFTWNRLYQGINVHNAERVRQLAHDGHEIVYVPCHRSHMDYLLLSYVLYHQGLVPPHIAAGINLNFWPAGPIFRRLGAFFIRRTFKGNKLYSTVFREYLGELFSRGYSVEYFVEGGRSRTGRLLDPKTGTLSMTIQAMLRGGTRPITLVPIYIGYEHVMEVGTYAKELRGATKEKESLPQMVRGLSKLRNLGQGYVNFGEPLPLMTYLNQHVPDWREAIDPIEAVRPSWLTPTVNSIAADLMVRINNAGAANAMNLCCTALLASRQRSLTREQLTQQLECYLALLRNVPYSPDATGPIRFGQRAHRSCTADEQVRSGEGHHWRHHHPAARAGGADDLLSQQYRPICW
;
A
#
# COMPACT_ATOMS: atom_id res chain seq x y z
N MET A 1 -21.97 -18.34 30.75
CA MET A 1 -21.37 -17.11 31.34
C MET A 1 -22.14 -16.74 32.59
N SER A 2 -21.48 -16.33 33.67
CA SER A 2 -22.17 -15.87 34.90
C SER A 2 -22.81 -14.49 34.71
N GLY A 3 -23.84 -14.15 35.50
CA GLY A 3 -24.53 -12.85 35.43
C GLY A 3 -23.58 -11.65 35.60
N TRP A 4 -22.60 -11.76 36.50
CA TRP A 4 -21.57 -10.75 36.72
C TRP A 4 -20.67 -10.51 35.51
N GLN A 5 -20.30 -11.56 34.77
CA GLN A 5 -19.53 -11.42 33.55
C GLN A 5 -20.31 -10.66 32.47
N ARG A 6 -21.62 -10.94 32.32
CA ARG A 6 -22.49 -10.21 31.37
C ARG A 6 -22.58 -8.72 31.71
N ILE A 7 -22.71 -8.37 32.99
CA ILE A 7 -22.74 -6.97 33.45
C ILE A 7 -21.40 -6.28 33.16
N TYR A 8 -20.28 -6.93 33.51
CA TYR A 8 -18.93 -6.42 33.23
C TYR A 8 -18.71 -6.14 31.74
N TYR A 9 -19.06 -7.08 30.84
CA TYR A 9 -18.91 -6.86 29.40
C TYR A 9 -19.82 -5.76 28.87
N LYS A 10 -21.06 -5.63 29.37
CA LYS A 10 -21.95 -4.53 28.99
C LYS A 10 -21.38 -3.16 29.39
N LEU A 11 -20.87 -3.04 30.62
CA LEU A 11 -20.23 -1.81 31.11
C LEU A 11 -18.97 -1.45 30.33
N LEU A 12 -18.15 -2.43 29.96
CA LEU A 12 -16.93 -2.20 29.18
C LEU A 12 -17.23 -1.90 27.69
N ASN A 13 -18.34 -2.42 27.17
CA ASN A 13 -18.75 -2.22 25.77
C ASN A 13 -19.30 -0.80 25.51
N LEU A 14 -19.96 -0.18 26.49
CA LEU A 14 -20.49 1.19 26.39
C LEU A 14 -19.46 2.24 25.91
N PRO A 15 -18.30 2.41 26.58
CA PRO A 15 -17.28 3.35 26.10
C PRO A 15 -16.64 2.88 24.79
N LEU A 16 -16.51 1.58 24.56
CA LEU A 16 -15.94 1.04 23.32
C LEU A 16 -16.80 1.37 22.10
N GLN A 17 -18.12 1.23 22.17
CA GLN A 17 -19.02 1.55 21.05
C GLN A 17 -18.92 3.02 20.60
N VAL A 18 -18.59 3.93 21.52
CA VAL A 18 -18.43 5.36 21.22
C VAL A 18 -17.03 5.68 20.69
N LEU A 19 -16.01 5.09 21.32
CA LEU A 19 -14.60 5.44 21.08
C LEU A 19 -13.97 4.63 19.94
N VAL A 20 -14.46 3.41 19.70
CA VAL A 20 -13.88 2.45 18.76
C VAL A 20 -14.74 2.35 17.51
N LYS A 21 -14.22 2.84 16.40
CA LYS A 21 -14.80 2.68 15.05
C LYS A 21 -13.84 1.84 14.22
N SER A 22 -13.71 0.58 14.60
CA SER A 22 -12.79 -0.34 13.96
C SER A 22 -13.28 -0.71 12.56
N LYS A 23 -12.34 -0.84 11.61
CA LYS A 23 -12.59 -1.41 10.29
C LYS A 23 -12.12 -2.87 10.25
N SER A 24 -12.76 -3.70 9.44
CA SER A 24 -12.29 -5.05 9.12
C SER A 24 -11.24 -5.02 8.02
N ILE A 25 -10.26 -5.91 8.12
CA ILE A 25 -9.26 -6.17 7.07
C ILE A 25 -9.14 -7.68 6.91
N PRO A 26 -9.46 -8.27 5.74
CA PRO A 26 -10.07 -7.61 4.59
C PRO A 26 -11.48 -7.06 4.88
N ALA A 27 -12.03 -6.28 3.94
CA ALA A 27 -13.33 -5.62 4.12
C ALA A 27 -14.47 -6.65 4.14
N GLU A 28 -14.33 -7.75 3.39
CA GLU A 28 -15.30 -8.85 3.34
C GLU A 28 -14.61 -10.16 3.78
N PRO A 29 -14.39 -10.37 5.09
CA PRO A 29 -13.57 -11.48 5.59
C PRO A 29 -14.07 -12.87 5.20
N ALA A 30 -15.39 -13.10 5.15
CA ALA A 30 -15.93 -14.39 4.75
C ALA A 30 -15.62 -14.72 3.29
N GLN A 31 -15.88 -13.77 2.38
CA GLN A 31 -15.71 -13.97 0.94
C GLN A 31 -14.24 -13.93 0.52
N GLU A 32 -13.46 -12.96 1.00
CA GLU A 32 -12.06 -12.79 0.61
C GLU A 32 -11.13 -13.87 1.20
N LEU A 33 -11.48 -14.46 2.35
CA LEU A 33 -10.67 -15.51 3.00
C LEU A 33 -11.25 -16.92 2.84
N GLY A 34 -12.40 -17.07 2.16
CA GLY A 34 -13.06 -18.36 1.98
C GLY A 34 -13.52 -19.01 3.29
N LEU A 35 -14.00 -18.22 4.26
CA LEU A 35 -14.49 -18.75 5.53
C LEU A 35 -15.87 -19.37 5.34
N ASP A 36 -16.00 -20.65 5.71
CA ASP A 36 -17.28 -21.36 5.66
C ASP A 36 -18.03 -21.20 6.99
N THR A 37 -19.09 -20.38 7.02
CA THR A 37 -19.86 -20.15 8.25
C THR A 37 -20.70 -21.34 8.69
N SER A 38 -20.88 -22.37 7.85
CA SER A 38 -21.56 -23.62 8.24
C SER A 38 -20.68 -24.51 9.12
N ARG A 39 -19.36 -24.34 9.04
CA ARG A 39 -18.40 -25.10 9.83
C ARG A 39 -18.09 -24.41 11.16
N PRO A 40 -17.73 -25.16 12.22
CA PRO A 40 -17.33 -24.57 13.48
C PRO A 40 -16.10 -23.65 13.33
N VAL A 41 -16.17 -22.44 13.89
CA VAL A 41 -15.09 -21.44 13.84
C VAL A 41 -14.52 -21.24 15.23
N MET A 42 -13.19 -21.19 15.36
CA MET A 42 -12.45 -20.87 16.58
C MET A 42 -11.52 -19.68 16.31
N TYR A 43 -11.71 -18.58 17.03
CA TYR A 43 -10.89 -17.36 16.88
C TYR A 43 -9.63 -17.41 17.73
N VAL A 44 -8.48 -17.14 17.13
CA VAL A 44 -7.20 -17.07 17.85
C VAL A 44 -6.77 -15.62 17.96
N LEU A 45 -6.49 -15.15 19.18
CA LEU A 45 -6.06 -13.77 19.44
C LEU A 45 -4.66 -13.74 20.08
N PRO A 46 -3.84 -12.72 19.81
CA PRO A 46 -2.48 -12.63 20.32
C PRO A 46 -2.40 -12.43 21.84
N TYR A 47 -3.31 -11.61 22.41
CA TYR A 47 -3.26 -11.22 23.83
C TYR A 47 -4.61 -11.34 24.51
N ASN A 48 -4.61 -11.71 25.79
CA ASN A 48 -5.78 -11.65 26.66
C ASN A 48 -6.24 -10.20 26.92
N SER A 49 -7.01 -9.64 25.99
CA SER A 49 -7.59 -8.31 26.06
C SER A 49 -9.09 -8.39 25.85
N LYS A 50 -9.87 -8.00 26.87
CA LYS A 50 -11.34 -7.97 26.79
C LYS A 50 -11.84 -6.89 25.82
N ALA A 51 -11.11 -5.79 25.70
CA ALA A 51 -11.39 -4.77 24.69
C ALA A 51 -11.18 -5.31 23.27
N ASP A 52 -10.15 -6.14 23.05
CA ASP A 52 -9.87 -6.74 21.74
C ASP A 52 -10.96 -7.74 21.40
N LEU A 53 -11.35 -8.59 22.35
CA LEU A 53 -12.42 -9.57 22.18
C LEU A 53 -13.78 -8.92 21.89
N LEU A 54 -14.14 -7.83 22.57
CA LEU A 54 -15.38 -7.09 22.28
C LEU A 54 -15.32 -6.35 20.95
N THR A 55 -14.15 -5.84 20.56
CA THR A 55 -13.96 -5.21 19.25
C THR A 55 -14.08 -6.25 18.13
N LEU A 56 -13.49 -7.44 18.33
CA LEU A 56 -13.66 -8.59 17.44
C LEU A 56 -15.14 -8.97 17.33
N ARG A 57 -15.84 -9.12 18.45
CA ARG A 57 -17.28 -9.43 18.47
C ARG A 57 -18.09 -8.47 17.62
N ALA A 58 -17.85 -7.16 17.77
CA ALA A 58 -18.56 -6.15 16.98
C ALA A 58 -18.33 -6.33 15.47
N GLN A 59 -17.13 -6.72 15.05
CA GLN A 59 -16.84 -7.00 13.64
C GLN A 59 -17.39 -8.35 13.18
N CYS A 60 -17.37 -9.39 14.01
CA CYS A 60 -18.00 -10.67 13.67
C CYS A 60 -19.49 -10.48 13.38
N LEU A 61 -20.20 -9.80 14.28
CA LEU A 61 -21.64 -9.53 14.12
C LEU A 61 -21.94 -8.62 12.91
N ALA A 62 -21.04 -7.70 12.55
CA ALA A 62 -21.22 -6.84 11.38
C ALA A 62 -20.99 -7.56 10.04
N HIS A 63 -20.36 -8.73 10.06
CA HIS A 63 -20.03 -9.55 8.90
C HIS A 63 -20.73 -10.92 8.92
N ASP A 64 -21.78 -11.08 9.73
CA ASP A 64 -22.52 -12.33 9.90
C ASP A 64 -21.64 -13.54 10.26
N LEU A 65 -20.52 -13.30 10.95
CA LEU A 65 -19.64 -14.32 11.49
C LEU A 65 -20.09 -14.74 12.91
N PRO A 66 -19.82 -15.99 13.34
CA PRO A 66 -20.18 -16.48 14.67
C PRO A 66 -19.70 -15.57 15.81
N ASP A 67 -20.54 -15.35 16.82
CA ASP A 67 -20.19 -14.52 17.97
C ASP A 67 -19.07 -15.20 18.79
N PRO A 68 -17.90 -14.55 18.97
CA PRO A 68 -16.79 -15.14 19.73
C PRO A 68 -17.13 -15.34 21.22
N LEU A 69 -18.15 -14.67 21.77
CA LEU A 69 -18.57 -14.87 23.17
C LEU A 69 -19.60 -15.97 23.34
N GLU A 70 -20.20 -16.46 22.25
CA GLU A 70 -21.07 -17.62 22.29
C GLU A 70 -20.22 -18.90 22.29
N PRO A 71 -20.41 -19.79 23.27
CA PRO A 71 -19.67 -21.03 23.31
C PRO A 71 -19.99 -21.88 22.06
N LEU A 72 -19.04 -22.73 21.72
CA LEU A 72 -19.17 -23.70 20.65
C LEU A 72 -19.47 -25.06 21.26
N GLU A 73 -20.65 -25.60 20.96
CA GLU A 73 -21.06 -26.93 21.36
C GLU A 73 -20.75 -27.91 20.23
N ILE A 74 -19.94 -28.92 20.54
CA ILE A 74 -19.58 -30.02 19.63
C ILE A 74 -19.77 -31.32 20.41
N ASP A 75 -20.76 -32.12 20.01
CA ASP A 75 -21.09 -33.41 20.64
C ASP A 75 -21.19 -33.36 22.18
N GLY A 76 -21.94 -32.39 22.71
CA GLY A 76 -22.12 -32.18 24.15
C GLY A 76 -20.91 -31.55 24.87
N ALA A 77 -19.76 -31.40 24.20
CA ALA A 77 -18.62 -30.65 24.72
C ALA A 77 -18.81 -29.14 24.44
N LEU A 78 -18.82 -28.35 25.50
CA LEU A 78 -19.02 -26.90 25.42
C LEU A 78 -17.67 -26.16 25.57
N LEU A 79 -17.13 -25.69 24.44
CA LEU A 79 -15.81 -25.05 24.38
C LEU A 79 -15.90 -23.55 24.07
N PRO A 80 -14.97 -22.72 24.58
CA PRO A 80 -14.86 -21.32 24.17
C PRO A 80 -14.51 -21.17 22.68
N ARG A 81 -15.27 -20.35 21.95
CA ARG A 81 -15.03 -20.03 20.53
C ARG A 81 -13.79 -19.16 20.29
N TYR A 82 -13.03 -18.84 21.32
CA TYR A 82 -11.80 -18.06 21.21
C TYR A 82 -10.69 -18.58 22.12
N VAL A 83 -9.45 -18.37 21.71
CA VAL A 83 -8.25 -18.62 22.52
C VAL A 83 -7.30 -17.43 22.45
N PHE A 84 -6.60 -17.16 23.56
CA PHE A 84 -5.51 -16.20 23.59
C PHE A 84 -4.18 -16.92 23.58
N ILE A 85 -3.25 -16.57 22.70
CA ILE A 85 -1.92 -17.20 22.68
C ILE A 85 -1.08 -16.76 23.88
N HIS A 86 -1.30 -15.55 24.39
CA HIS A 86 -0.54 -15.00 25.50
C HIS A 86 -1.43 -14.43 26.62
N GLY A 87 -1.00 -14.67 27.87
CA GLY A 87 -1.73 -14.31 29.08
C GLY A 87 -1.70 -12.82 29.45
N GLY A 88 -0.96 -11.98 28.71
CA GLY A 88 -0.71 -10.58 29.04
C GLY A 88 0.64 -10.35 29.75
N PRO A 89 0.97 -9.09 30.08
CA PRO A 89 2.28 -8.74 30.62
C PRO A 89 2.49 -9.31 32.04
N ARG A 90 3.63 -9.99 32.23
CA ARG A 90 4.21 -10.34 33.54
C ARG A 90 5.50 -9.54 33.73
N VAL A 91 5.84 -9.23 34.98
CA VAL A 91 7.00 -8.39 35.37
C VAL A 91 8.36 -9.00 34.95
N PHE A 92 8.42 -10.30 34.68
CA PHE A 92 9.63 -10.98 34.19
C PHE A 92 9.47 -11.52 32.76
N THR A 93 10.44 -11.21 31.91
CA THR A 93 10.47 -11.41 30.45
C THR A 93 10.92 -12.82 30.03
N TYR A 94 10.21 -13.86 30.47
CA TYR A 94 10.30 -15.19 29.84
C TYR A 94 8.93 -15.61 29.31
N TYR A 95 8.91 -16.11 28.08
CA TYR A 95 7.70 -16.63 27.44
C TYR A 95 7.30 -17.94 28.11
N THR A 96 6.21 -17.91 28.87
CA THR A 96 5.44 -19.10 29.25
C THR A 96 4.08 -19.02 28.54
N PRO A 97 3.76 -19.94 27.61
CA PRO A 97 2.40 -20.06 27.11
C PRO A 97 1.44 -20.27 28.28
N LYS A 98 0.22 -19.72 28.19
CA LYS A 98 -0.78 -20.00 29.22
C LYS A 98 -1.13 -21.49 29.12
N GLU A 99 -1.02 -22.24 30.21
CA GLU A 99 -1.39 -23.66 30.22
C GLU A 99 -2.83 -23.85 29.75
N GLU A 100 -3.73 -22.93 30.10
CA GLU A 100 -5.12 -22.92 29.64
C GLU A 100 -5.25 -22.82 28.10
N SER A 101 -4.36 -22.10 27.42
CA SER A 101 -4.43 -21.95 25.95
C SER A 101 -3.95 -23.21 25.25
N ILE A 102 -2.88 -23.83 25.77
CA ILE A 102 -2.40 -25.14 25.28
C ILE A 102 -3.47 -26.20 25.54
N LYS A 103 -4.08 -26.17 26.73
CA LYS A 103 -5.19 -27.06 27.09
C LYS A 103 -6.35 -26.89 26.11
N LEU A 104 -6.79 -25.67 25.85
CA LEU A 104 -7.90 -25.44 24.92
C LEU A 104 -7.57 -25.89 23.48
N PHE A 105 -6.35 -25.67 22.99
CA PHE A 105 -5.92 -26.21 21.70
C PHE A 105 -5.93 -27.74 21.69
N HIS A 106 -5.49 -28.37 22.78
CA HIS A 106 -5.54 -29.82 22.94
C HIS A 106 -6.98 -30.35 22.97
N ASP A 107 -7.86 -29.72 23.75
CA ASP A 107 -9.28 -30.09 23.83
C ASP A 107 -9.95 -30.04 22.45
N TYR A 108 -9.67 -29.01 21.64
CA TYR A 108 -10.14 -28.94 20.25
C TYR A 108 -9.53 -30.01 19.35
N LEU A 109 -8.23 -30.30 19.48
CA LEU A 109 -7.56 -31.34 18.70
C LEU A 109 -8.08 -32.75 19.07
N ASP A 110 -8.33 -33.02 20.34
CA ASP A 110 -8.87 -34.29 20.83
C ASP A 110 -10.26 -34.58 20.26
N LEU A 111 -11.13 -33.56 20.10
CA LEU A 111 -12.43 -33.74 19.44
C LEU A 111 -12.28 -34.30 18.01
N HIS A 112 -11.19 -33.99 17.32
CA HIS A 112 -10.95 -34.49 15.97
C HIS A 112 -10.57 -35.98 15.96
N ARG A 113 -10.23 -36.61 17.10
CA ARG A 113 -9.99 -38.07 17.19
C ARG A 113 -11.27 -38.87 17.02
N ASN A 114 -12.38 -38.40 17.59
CA ASN A 114 -13.63 -39.16 17.69
C ASN A 114 -14.69 -38.73 16.67
N HIS A 115 -14.45 -37.64 15.93
CA HIS A 115 -15.41 -37.09 14.97
C HIS A 115 -14.78 -36.89 13.59
N PRO A 116 -14.75 -37.90 12.71
CA PRO A 116 -14.04 -37.83 11.43
C PRO A 116 -14.53 -36.68 10.53
N ASP A 117 -15.83 -36.38 10.55
CA ASP A 117 -16.43 -35.30 9.74
C ASP A 117 -16.24 -33.90 10.33
N LEU A 118 -15.72 -33.78 11.56
CA LEU A 118 -15.45 -32.49 12.18
C LEU A 118 -14.23 -31.84 11.56
N ASP A 119 -14.40 -30.59 11.11
CA ASP A 119 -13.28 -29.74 10.68
C ASP A 119 -13.45 -28.30 11.20
N VAL A 120 -12.89 -28.05 12.39
CA VAL A 120 -12.91 -26.73 13.03
C VAL A 120 -11.96 -25.77 12.28
N GLN A 121 -12.48 -24.60 11.91
CA GLN A 121 -11.70 -23.52 11.29
C GLN A 121 -11.06 -22.64 12.37
N MET A 122 -9.74 -22.74 12.50
CA MET A 122 -8.97 -21.85 13.36
C MET A 122 -8.68 -20.55 12.61
N VAL A 123 -9.25 -19.42 13.04
CA VAL A 123 -9.12 -18.12 12.39
C VAL A 123 -8.25 -17.18 13.24
N PRO A 124 -7.01 -16.88 12.83
CA PRO A 124 -6.17 -15.90 13.52
C PRO A 124 -6.69 -14.48 13.31
N VAL A 125 -6.96 -13.78 14.42
CA VAL A 125 -7.47 -12.40 14.41
C VAL A 125 -6.61 -11.48 15.26
N SER A 126 -6.17 -10.38 14.65
CA SER A 126 -5.41 -9.33 15.32
C SER A 126 -6.24 -8.07 15.45
N VAL A 127 -6.38 -7.56 16.68
CA VAL A 127 -7.03 -6.27 16.95
C VAL A 127 -5.96 -5.25 17.30
N MET A 128 -5.90 -4.16 16.54
CA MET A 128 -4.85 -3.16 16.67
C MET A 128 -5.47 -1.79 16.94
N PHE A 129 -5.05 -1.17 18.04
CA PHE A 129 -5.41 0.20 18.41
C PHE A 129 -4.20 1.09 18.14
N GLY A 130 -4.22 1.77 17.00
CA GLY A 130 -3.09 2.49 16.45
C GLY A 130 -1.92 1.62 15.98
N ARG A 131 -1.02 2.27 15.24
CA ARG A 131 0.06 1.71 14.42
C ARG A 131 1.39 2.43 14.60
N SER A 132 1.67 2.93 15.81
CA SER A 132 2.95 3.58 16.09
C SER A 132 4.10 2.57 16.12
N PRO A 133 5.14 2.72 15.28
CA PRO A 133 6.33 1.85 15.25
C PRO A 133 7.22 1.95 16.48
N GLY A 134 7.04 2.98 17.31
CA GLY A 134 7.96 3.25 18.41
C GLY A 134 9.31 3.77 17.92
N ARG A 135 10.21 4.05 18.87
CA ARG A 135 11.56 4.57 18.61
C ARG A 135 12.63 3.58 19.03
N GLU A 136 13.81 3.64 18.41
CA GLU A 136 14.93 2.73 18.74
C GLU A 136 15.53 3.01 20.12
N LYS A 137 15.73 4.28 20.49
CA LYS A 137 16.21 4.67 21.82
C LYS A 137 15.03 4.85 22.79
N GLY A 138 15.15 4.25 23.97
CA GLY A 138 14.24 4.46 25.11
C GLY A 138 13.02 3.52 25.18
N GLU A 139 12.81 2.64 24.20
CA GLU A 139 11.69 1.68 24.21
C GLU A 139 12.18 0.24 23.99
N VAL A 140 12.23 -0.56 25.07
CA VAL A 140 12.38 -2.03 24.98
C VAL A 140 11.00 -2.64 24.78
N ASN A 141 10.45 -2.55 23.56
CA ASN A 141 9.16 -3.17 23.25
C ASN A 141 9.35 -4.55 22.58
N PRO A 142 8.78 -5.65 23.11
CA PRO A 142 8.81 -6.92 22.41
C PRO A 142 8.18 -6.78 21.00
N PRO A 143 8.48 -7.70 20.04
CA PRO A 143 7.89 -7.70 18.69
C PRO A 143 6.36 -7.63 18.71
N LEU A 144 5.79 -8.12 19.81
CA LEU A 144 4.41 -8.05 20.21
C LEU A 144 4.27 -7.00 21.35
N ARG A 145 3.78 -5.79 21.05
CA ARG A 145 3.56 -4.72 22.05
C ARG A 145 2.35 -5.06 22.91
N MET A 146 2.60 -5.43 24.16
CA MET A 146 1.59 -5.61 25.19
C MET A 146 1.25 -4.26 25.80
N LEU A 147 -0.04 -3.93 25.90
CA LEU A 147 -0.52 -2.76 26.63
C LEU A 147 -1.20 -3.22 27.92
N ASN A 148 -0.80 -2.67 29.07
CA ASN A 148 -1.49 -2.91 30.34
C ASN A 148 -2.89 -2.26 30.30
N GLY A 149 -3.80 -2.63 31.21
CA GLY A 149 -5.19 -2.14 31.20
C GLY A 149 -5.34 -0.61 31.11
N ILE A 150 -4.53 0.15 31.85
CA ILE A 150 -4.50 1.62 31.81
C ILE A 150 -3.97 2.14 30.45
N GLN A 151 -2.87 1.58 29.96
CA GLN A 151 -2.31 1.94 28.65
C GLN A 151 -3.29 1.62 27.52
N LYS A 152 -4.05 0.51 27.66
CA LYS A 152 -5.10 0.12 26.73
C LYS A 152 -6.28 1.07 26.79
N PHE A 153 -6.68 1.53 27.97
CA PHE A 153 -7.71 2.57 28.11
C PHE A 153 -7.31 3.86 27.36
N PHE A 154 -6.08 4.37 27.56
CA PHE A 154 -5.60 5.54 26.81
C PHE A 154 -5.48 5.27 25.31
N ALA A 155 -5.00 4.10 24.90
CA ALA A 155 -4.94 3.70 23.50
C ALA A 155 -6.35 3.65 22.87
N VAL A 156 -7.35 3.11 23.56
CA VAL A 156 -8.74 3.10 23.10
C VAL A 156 -9.30 4.52 23.01
N SER A 157 -9.06 5.37 24.01
CA SER A 157 -9.56 6.75 24.02
C SER A 157 -8.93 7.63 22.94
N TRP A 158 -7.62 7.49 22.68
CA TRP A 158 -6.90 8.34 21.73
C TRP A 158 -6.77 7.74 20.32
N LEU A 159 -6.68 6.41 20.22
CA LEU A 159 -6.44 5.64 19.00
C LEU A 159 -7.63 4.76 18.60
N GLY A 160 -8.72 4.73 19.36
CA GLY A 160 -9.89 3.87 19.06
C GLY A 160 -10.52 4.12 17.69
N ARG A 161 -10.49 5.37 17.21
CA ARG A 161 -10.94 5.73 15.85
C ARG A 161 -9.95 5.38 14.74
N ASP A 162 -8.73 5.01 15.11
CA ASP A 162 -7.68 4.49 14.22
C ASP A 162 -7.35 3.05 14.64
N SER A 163 -8.41 2.23 14.68
CA SER A 163 -8.33 0.80 15.00
C SER A 163 -8.83 -0.05 13.84
N PHE A 164 -8.33 -1.28 13.79
CA PHE A 164 -8.80 -2.29 12.83
C PHE A 164 -8.75 -3.69 13.44
N VAL A 165 -9.59 -4.56 12.90
CA VAL A 165 -9.60 -6.00 13.16
C VAL A 165 -9.15 -6.69 11.89
N ARG A 166 -7.98 -7.33 11.94
CA ARG A 166 -7.44 -8.10 10.82
C ARG A 166 -7.76 -9.57 10.99
N PHE A 167 -8.60 -10.09 10.10
CA PHE A 167 -8.84 -11.53 9.93
C PHE A 167 -7.73 -12.11 9.03
N SER A 168 -7.36 -13.36 9.29
CA SER A 168 -6.36 -14.10 8.50
C SER A 168 -7.00 -15.36 7.90
N PRO A 169 -6.41 -15.94 6.84
CA PRO A 169 -6.85 -17.23 6.33
C PRO A 169 -7.00 -18.26 7.45
N SER A 170 -8.07 -19.06 7.37
CA SER A 170 -8.32 -20.10 8.37
C SER A 170 -7.34 -21.26 8.21
N VAL A 171 -7.06 -21.93 9.32
CA VAL A 171 -6.31 -23.19 9.37
C VAL A 171 -7.27 -24.28 9.80
N SER A 172 -7.38 -25.34 9.00
CA SER A 172 -8.17 -26.53 9.34
C SER A 172 -7.51 -27.29 10.49
N LEU A 173 -8.22 -27.45 11.62
CA LEU A 173 -7.72 -28.27 12.72
C LEU A 173 -7.78 -29.76 12.40
N ARG A 174 -8.71 -30.21 11.53
CA ARG A 174 -8.71 -31.58 10.97
C ARG A 174 -7.40 -31.88 10.28
N ARG A 175 -7.01 -31.05 9.32
CA ARG A 175 -5.75 -31.21 8.58
C ARG A 175 -4.55 -31.25 9.53
N MET A 176 -4.52 -30.37 10.53
CA MET A 176 -3.46 -30.37 11.54
C MET A 176 -3.44 -31.66 12.37
N ALA A 177 -4.62 -32.18 12.75
CA ALA A 177 -4.75 -33.43 13.49
C ALA A 177 -4.28 -34.64 12.67
N ASP A 178 -4.62 -34.68 11.38
CA ASP A 178 -4.27 -35.78 10.48
C ASP A 178 -2.77 -35.77 10.11
N GLU A 179 -2.19 -34.59 9.82
CA GLU A 179 -0.79 -34.47 9.38
C GLU A 179 0.22 -34.58 10.54
N HIS A 180 -0.17 -34.15 11.74
CA HIS A 180 0.77 -34.00 12.85
C HIS A 180 0.38 -34.78 14.09
N GLY A 181 -0.87 -35.21 14.24
CA GLY A 181 -1.43 -35.80 15.46
C GLY A 181 -2.17 -34.78 16.33
N THR A 182 -2.47 -35.17 17.56
CA THR A 182 -3.38 -34.42 18.46
C THR A 182 -2.78 -34.17 19.85
N ASP A 183 -1.53 -34.57 20.07
CA ASP A 183 -0.86 -34.50 21.36
C ASP A 183 -0.51 -33.06 21.79
N LYS A 184 -0.23 -32.90 23.08
CA LYS A 184 0.17 -31.62 23.71
C LYS A 184 1.36 -30.93 23.03
N ILE A 185 2.25 -31.68 22.40
CA ILE A 185 3.39 -31.16 21.62
C ILE A 185 2.90 -30.32 20.43
N ILE A 186 1.83 -30.74 19.76
CA ILE A 186 1.29 -30.08 18.57
C ILE A 186 0.52 -28.84 18.97
N ALA A 187 -0.23 -28.89 20.08
CA ALA A 187 -0.84 -27.71 20.67
C ALA A 187 0.20 -26.62 20.99
N GLN A 188 1.39 -27.00 21.50
CA GLN A 188 2.51 -26.06 21.71
C GLN A 188 3.08 -25.51 20.38
N LYS A 189 3.24 -26.37 19.37
CA LYS A 189 3.69 -25.95 18.03
C LYS A 189 2.70 -24.95 17.41
N LEU A 190 1.40 -25.21 17.47
CA LEU A 190 0.33 -24.32 16.99
C LEU A 190 0.39 -22.96 17.68
N ALA A 191 0.51 -22.93 19.00
CA ALA A 191 0.64 -21.69 19.75
C ALA A 191 1.89 -20.88 19.34
N ARG A 192 3.02 -21.56 19.08
CA ARG A 192 4.27 -20.94 18.61
C ARG A 192 4.12 -20.39 17.18
N VAL A 193 3.54 -21.15 16.26
CA VAL A 193 3.32 -20.73 14.87
C VAL A 193 2.41 -19.51 14.83
N ALA A 194 1.29 -19.55 15.56
CA ALA A 194 0.35 -18.44 15.59
C ALA A 194 0.95 -17.19 16.28
N ARG A 195 1.89 -17.34 17.24
CA ARG A 195 2.69 -16.21 17.75
C ARG A 195 3.56 -15.58 16.66
N MET A 196 4.27 -16.38 15.88
CA MET A 196 5.11 -15.89 14.78
C MET A 196 4.27 -15.19 13.72
N HIS A 197 3.09 -15.73 13.40
CA HIS A 197 2.09 -15.13 12.53
C HIS A 197 1.72 -13.71 13.00
N PHE A 198 1.31 -13.55 14.26
CA PHE A 198 0.94 -12.23 14.79
C PHE A 198 2.12 -11.26 14.88
N ALA A 199 3.34 -11.74 15.14
CA ALA A 199 4.53 -10.89 15.13
C ALA A 199 4.82 -10.32 13.73
N ARG A 200 4.73 -11.15 12.69
CA ARG A 200 4.87 -10.72 11.29
C ARG A 200 3.75 -9.78 10.85
N GLN A 201 2.50 -10.10 11.19
CA GLN A 201 1.36 -9.22 10.90
C GLN A 201 1.52 -7.84 11.55
N ARG A 202 1.97 -7.80 12.81
CA ARG A 202 2.22 -6.54 13.50
C ARG A 202 3.34 -5.75 12.82
N LEU A 203 4.44 -6.41 12.45
CA LEU A 203 5.54 -5.76 11.74
C LEU A 203 5.08 -5.17 10.39
N ALA A 204 4.26 -5.90 9.62
CA ALA A 204 3.71 -5.42 8.35
C ALA A 204 2.79 -4.18 8.51
N ALA A 205 1.99 -4.14 9.58
CA ALA A 205 1.04 -3.05 9.82
C ALA A 205 1.67 -1.79 10.41
N VAL A 206 2.75 -1.95 11.17
CA VAL A 206 3.36 -0.88 11.96
C VAL A 206 4.67 -0.40 11.33
N GLY A 207 5.37 -1.29 10.62
CA GLY A 207 6.70 -1.07 10.08
C GLY A 207 7.82 -1.26 11.11
N PRO A 208 9.09 -1.17 10.66
CA PRO A 208 10.25 -1.17 11.54
C PRO A 208 10.25 0.05 12.47
N ARG A 209 10.96 -0.06 13.60
CA ARG A 209 11.16 1.07 14.52
C ARG A 209 11.88 2.21 13.81
N LEU A 210 11.53 3.44 14.17
CA LEU A 210 12.13 4.63 13.57
C LEU A 210 13.40 5.02 14.34
N PRO A 211 14.57 5.14 13.68
CA PRO A 211 15.76 5.70 14.31
C PRO A 211 15.53 7.17 14.61
N ALA A 212 16.22 7.70 15.62
CA ALA A 212 16.39 9.14 15.68
C ALA A 212 17.16 9.59 14.42
N ARG A 213 16.74 10.71 13.81
CA ARG A 213 17.34 11.21 12.58
C ARG A 213 18.86 11.38 12.69
N GLN A 214 19.35 11.81 13.85
CA GLN A 214 20.79 11.92 14.11
C GLN A 214 21.50 10.56 14.16
N ASP A 215 20.86 9.54 14.73
CA ASP A 215 21.45 8.19 14.79
C ASP A 215 21.55 7.58 13.38
N LEU A 216 20.54 7.83 12.53
CA LEU A 216 20.59 7.48 11.12
C LEU A 216 21.77 8.17 10.41
N PHE A 217 21.97 9.48 10.62
CA PHE A 217 23.05 10.22 9.98
C PHE A 217 24.43 9.77 10.46
N ASN A 218 24.58 9.54 11.77
CA ASN A 218 25.82 9.02 12.33
C ASN A 218 26.16 7.64 11.75
N LYS A 219 25.16 6.76 11.58
CA LYS A 219 25.36 5.45 10.94
C LYS A 219 25.77 5.60 9.47
N LEU A 220 25.13 6.49 8.70
CA LEU A 220 25.48 6.73 7.30
C LEU A 220 26.89 7.31 7.14
N LEU A 221 27.27 8.29 7.98
CA LEU A 221 28.62 8.86 7.99
C LEU A 221 29.69 7.82 8.34
N ALA A 222 29.37 6.84 9.19
CA ALA A 222 30.26 5.74 9.53
C ALA A 222 30.38 4.69 8.40
N SER A 223 29.60 4.78 7.32
CA SER A 223 29.74 3.87 6.18
C SER A 223 31.05 4.12 5.44
N LYS A 224 31.78 3.04 5.13
CA LYS A 224 33.04 3.11 4.36
C LYS A 224 32.87 3.83 3.01
N ALA A 225 31.72 3.63 2.38
CA ALA A 225 31.39 4.26 1.10
C ALA A 225 31.27 5.79 1.20
N ILE A 226 30.56 6.32 2.22
CA ILE A 226 30.48 7.77 2.43
C ILE A 226 31.82 8.33 2.89
N ALA A 227 32.53 7.66 3.80
CA ALA A 227 33.85 8.11 4.26
C ALA A 227 34.82 8.32 3.08
N ARG A 228 34.93 7.33 2.18
CA ARG A 228 35.75 7.46 0.96
C ARG A 228 35.24 8.55 0.02
N ALA A 229 33.93 8.72 -0.13
CA ALA A 229 33.37 9.79 -0.96
C ALA A 229 33.64 11.19 -0.38
N VAL A 230 33.70 11.31 0.95
CA VAL A 230 34.08 12.54 1.67
C VAL A 230 35.56 12.86 1.46
N GLU A 231 36.44 11.86 1.56
CA GLU A 231 37.87 12.01 1.26
C GLU A 231 38.11 12.44 -0.21
N ASP A 232 37.43 11.78 -1.16
CA ASP A 232 37.50 12.12 -2.59
C ASP A 232 37.00 13.56 -2.85
N GLU A 233 35.92 13.97 -2.21
CA GLU A 233 35.37 15.34 -2.29
C GLU A 233 36.37 16.36 -1.73
N ALA A 234 36.95 16.09 -0.56
CA ALA A 234 37.95 16.96 0.08
C ALA A 234 39.16 17.17 -0.84
N ARG A 235 39.69 16.08 -1.41
CA ARG A 235 40.83 16.11 -2.33
C ARG A 235 40.52 16.83 -3.64
N SER A 236 39.40 16.47 -4.29
CA SER A 236 39.05 17.00 -5.61
C SER A 236 38.68 18.48 -5.57
N LYS A 237 38.00 18.94 -4.51
CA LYS A 237 37.59 20.35 -4.35
C LYS A 237 38.57 21.18 -3.54
N LYS A 238 39.67 20.60 -3.05
CA LYS A 238 40.68 21.26 -2.21
C LYS A 238 40.07 21.95 -0.97
N ILE A 239 39.17 21.24 -0.29
CA ILE A 239 38.52 21.70 0.95
C ILE A 239 38.96 20.83 2.12
N SER A 240 38.80 21.33 3.36
CA SER A 240 39.09 20.51 4.55
C SER A 240 38.17 19.29 4.63
N HIS A 241 38.66 18.22 5.27
CA HIS A 241 37.87 17.01 5.51
C HIS A 241 36.57 17.35 6.29
N GLU A 242 36.65 18.21 7.29
CA GLU A 242 35.49 18.70 8.04
C GLU A 242 34.46 19.37 7.14
N LYS A 243 34.89 20.20 6.18
CA LYS A 243 33.98 20.86 5.24
C LYS A 243 33.32 19.86 4.29
N ALA A 244 34.06 18.85 3.82
CA ALA A 244 33.50 17.78 3.01
C ALA A 244 32.48 16.93 3.79
N GLN A 245 32.74 16.66 5.06
CA GLN A 245 31.81 15.97 5.96
C GLN A 245 30.54 16.80 6.22
N GLN A 246 30.68 18.11 6.44
CA GLN A 246 29.53 19.03 6.52
C GLN A 246 28.69 19.02 5.23
N ASN A 247 29.34 19.00 4.07
CA ASN A 247 28.63 18.87 2.80
C ASN A 247 27.85 17.55 2.74
N ALA A 248 28.43 16.44 3.18
CA ALA A 248 27.73 15.15 3.24
C ALA A 248 26.50 15.21 4.16
N ILE A 249 26.60 15.84 5.34
CA ILE A 249 25.48 16.06 6.27
C ILE A 249 24.37 16.89 5.61
N ALA A 250 24.72 17.99 4.94
CA ALA A 250 23.74 18.81 4.22
C ALA A 250 23.00 18.03 3.13
N LEU A 251 23.71 17.13 2.42
CA LEU A 251 23.09 16.24 1.45
C LEU A 251 22.18 15.20 2.12
N MET A 252 22.57 14.64 3.27
CA MET A 252 21.70 13.75 4.05
C MET A 252 20.43 14.48 4.52
N GLU A 253 20.55 15.75 4.93
CA GLU A 253 19.40 16.57 5.31
C GLU A 253 18.46 16.83 4.15
N GLU A 254 19.02 17.15 2.97
CA GLU A 254 18.28 17.32 1.73
C GLU A 254 17.53 16.03 1.35
N ILE A 255 18.19 14.88 1.43
CA ILE A 255 17.62 13.61 0.98
C ILE A 255 16.61 13.07 2.00
N ALA A 256 17.01 12.88 3.26
CA ALA A 256 16.33 11.98 4.18
C ALA A 256 14.93 12.44 4.62
N ALA A 257 14.02 11.46 4.70
CA ALA A 257 12.71 11.62 5.33
C ALA A 257 12.80 11.88 6.85
N ASN A 258 11.69 12.28 7.45
CA ASN A 258 11.54 12.43 8.91
C ASN A 258 10.19 11.86 9.36
N PHE A 259 9.98 10.58 9.06
CA PHE A 259 8.70 9.88 9.18
C PHE A 259 8.05 10.06 10.56
N SER A 260 6.75 10.39 10.58
CA SER A 260 5.99 10.66 11.79
C SER A 260 4.62 9.99 11.74
N TYR A 261 4.40 9.05 12.65
CA TYR A 261 3.12 8.34 12.75
C TYR A 261 1.94 9.27 13.08
N GLU A 262 2.12 10.25 13.98
CA GLU A 262 1.04 11.20 14.29
C GLU A 262 0.66 12.06 13.08
N MET A 263 1.63 12.40 12.22
CA MET A 263 1.34 13.12 10.98
C MET A 263 0.53 12.26 10.02
N ILE A 264 0.84 10.97 9.91
CA ILE A 264 0.08 10.02 9.08
C ILE A 264 -1.38 9.94 9.56
N ARG A 265 -1.62 9.81 10.87
CA ARG A 265 -2.98 9.76 11.43
C ARG A 265 -3.78 11.04 11.16
N LEU A 266 -3.13 12.19 11.29
CA LEU A 266 -3.78 13.47 10.99
C LEU A 266 -4.13 13.57 9.50
N THR A 267 -3.17 13.22 8.64
CA THR A 267 -3.36 13.23 7.19
C THR A 267 -4.39 12.21 6.74
N ASP A 268 -4.48 11.02 7.33
CA ASP A 268 -5.51 10.02 7.06
C ASP A 268 -6.93 10.57 7.24
N ARG A 269 -7.17 11.30 8.33
CA ARG A 269 -8.48 11.94 8.58
C ARG A 269 -8.81 13.00 7.52
N ILE A 270 -7.82 13.81 7.15
CA ILE A 270 -7.96 14.83 6.12
C ILE A 270 -8.21 14.18 4.76
N LEU A 271 -7.44 13.15 4.40
CA LEU A 271 -7.55 12.43 3.15
C LEU A 271 -8.87 11.68 3.05
N GLY A 272 -9.32 11.01 4.12
CA GLY A 272 -10.64 10.35 4.14
C GLY A 272 -11.79 11.32 3.85
N PHE A 273 -11.75 12.53 4.44
CA PHE A 273 -12.70 13.60 4.09
C PHE A 273 -12.55 14.04 2.63
N THR A 274 -11.33 14.31 2.19
CA THR A 274 -11.04 14.77 0.82
C THR A 274 -11.49 13.76 -0.22
N TRP A 275 -11.21 12.47 -0.03
CA TRP A 275 -11.61 11.41 -0.96
C TRP A 275 -13.12 11.23 -1.03
N ASN A 276 -13.82 11.22 0.10
CA ASN A 276 -15.28 11.12 0.13
C ASN A 276 -15.97 12.36 -0.48
N ARG A 277 -15.30 13.51 -0.48
CA ARG A 277 -15.79 14.73 -1.14
C ARG A 277 -15.54 14.72 -2.65
N LEU A 278 -14.36 14.27 -3.06
CA LEU A 278 -13.91 14.33 -4.45
C LEU A 278 -14.46 13.17 -5.27
N TYR A 279 -14.40 11.95 -4.75
CA TYR A 279 -14.73 10.71 -5.47
C TYR A 279 -15.92 10.00 -4.84
N GLN A 280 -16.68 9.29 -5.66
CA GLN A 280 -17.83 8.48 -5.23
C GLN A 280 -17.38 7.16 -4.58
N GLY A 281 -16.14 6.75 -4.83
CA GLY A 281 -15.54 5.53 -4.28
C GLY A 281 -14.10 5.36 -4.77
N ILE A 282 -13.35 4.53 -4.04
CA ILE A 282 -12.01 4.08 -4.42
C ILE A 282 -12.08 2.55 -4.48
N ASN A 283 -11.89 2.01 -5.67
CA ASN A 283 -11.90 0.58 -5.92
C ASN A 283 -10.47 0.05 -5.82
N VAL A 284 -10.24 -0.86 -4.89
CA VAL A 284 -8.92 -1.45 -4.66
C VAL A 284 -8.97 -2.92 -5.01
N HIS A 285 -8.14 -3.36 -5.95
CA HIS A 285 -8.09 -4.76 -6.39
C HIS A 285 -6.72 -5.36 -6.12
N ASN A 286 -6.70 -6.68 -5.87
CA ASN A 286 -5.48 -7.47 -5.67
C ASN A 286 -4.60 -7.04 -4.48
N ALA A 287 -5.16 -6.32 -3.50
CA ALA A 287 -4.42 -5.89 -2.31
C ALA A 287 -3.88 -7.05 -1.47
N GLU A 288 -4.50 -8.24 -1.54
CA GLU A 288 -4.02 -9.45 -0.84
C GLU A 288 -2.58 -9.81 -1.21
N ARG A 289 -2.19 -9.63 -2.48
CA ARG A 289 -0.81 -9.91 -2.93
C ARG A 289 0.22 -9.12 -2.13
N VAL A 290 -0.08 -7.86 -1.86
CA VAL A 290 0.80 -6.98 -1.07
C VAL A 290 0.75 -7.33 0.41
N ARG A 291 -0.45 -7.63 0.94
CA ARG A 291 -0.62 -8.07 2.33
C ARG A 291 0.18 -9.34 2.62
N GLN A 292 0.19 -10.28 1.69
CA GLN A 292 0.93 -11.53 1.76
C GLN A 292 2.44 -11.30 1.68
N LEU A 293 2.92 -10.51 0.71
CA LEU A 293 4.35 -10.16 0.62
C LEU A 293 4.88 -9.50 1.91
N ALA A 294 4.12 -8.57 2.47
CA ALA A 294 4.50 -7.90 3.71
C ALA A 294 4.50 -8.87 4.90
N HIS A 295 3.57 -9.85 4.90
CA HIS A 295 3.53 -10.91 5.90
C HIS A 295 4.72 -11.85 5.79
N ASP A 296 5.13 -12.20 4.58
CA ASP A 296 6.27 -13.09 4.29
C ASP A 296 7.63 -12.42 4.54
N GLY A 297 7.63 -11.13 4.87
CA GLY A 297 8.83 -10.38 5.24
C GLY A 297 9.64 -9.87 4.05
N HIS A 298 8.99 -9.70 2.89
CA HIS A 298 9.60 -9.07 1.72
C HIS A 298 9.75 -7.57 1.93
N GLU A 299 10.84 -7.03 1.37
CA GLU A 299 11.01 -5.59 1.19
C GLU A 299 10.28 -5.15 -0.08
N ILE A 300 9.20 -4.41 0.12
CA ILE A 300 8.30 -4.04 -0.96
C ILE A 300 8.73 -2.70 -1.56
N VAL A 301 8.94 -2.70 -2.86
CA VAL A 301 9.11 -1.49 -3.65
C VAL A 301 7.86 -1.30 -4.50
N TYR A 302 7.05 -0.32 -4.15
CA TYR A 302 5.85 0.05 -4.89
C TYR A 302 6.25 0.87 -6.13
N VAL A 303 5.79 0.41 -7.30
CA VAL A 303 6.08 1.01 -8.60
C VAL A 303 4.76 1.39 -9.29
N PRO A 304 4.14 2.51 -8.88
CA PRO A 304 2.94 3.00 -9.52
C PRO A 304 3.21 3.70 -10.85
N CYS A 305 2.20 3.70 -11.74
CA CYS A 305 2.13 4.69 -12.82
C CYS A 305 1.93 6.09 -12.24
N HIS A 306 2.32 7.12 -13.00
CA HIS A 306 2.19 8.51 -12.56
C HIS A 306 1.29 9.33 -13.48
N ARG A 307 0.14 9.77 -12.98
CA ARG A 307 -0.87 10.54 -13.73
C ARG A 307 -1.34 11.80 -13.00
N SER A 308 -1.22 11.85 -11.68
CA SER A 308 -1.69 12.99 -10.86
C SER A 308 -0.74 13.28 -9.70
N HIS A 309 -0.78 14.51 -9.17
CA HIS A 309 -0.19 14.79 -7.86
C HIS A 309 -0.90 14.08 -6.71
N MET A 310 -2.09 13.50 -6.95
CA MET A 310 -2.79 12.72 -5.94
C MET A 310 -2.30 11.28 -5.80
N ASP A 311 -1.52 10.76 -6.74
CA ASP A 311 -1.14 9.34 -6.80
C ASP A 311 -0.47 8.85 -5.51
N TYR A 312 0.54 9.58 -5.04
CA TYR A 312 1.29 9.22 -3.83
C TYR A 312 0.45 9.33 -2.55
N LEU A 313 -0.49 10.28 -2.51
CA LEU A 313 -1.43 10.43 -1.40
C LEU A 313 -2.47 9.29 -1.40
N LEU A 314 -2.96 8.94 -2.59
CA LEU A 314 -3.94 7.88 -2.77
C LEU A 314 -3.34 6.53 -2.42
N LEU A 315 -2.14 6.21 -2.93
CA LEU A 315 -1.49 4.95 -2.64
C LEU A 315 -1.16 4.83 -1.15
N SER A 316 -0.60 5.87 -0.52
CA SER A 316 -0.37 5.90 0.92
C SER A 316 -1.65 5.68 1.73
N TYR A 317 -2.75 6.33 1.34
CA TYR A 317 -4.06 6.17 1.96
C TYR A 317 -4.61 4.74 1.80
N VAL A 318 -4.52 4.17 0.60
CA VAL A 318 -4.95 2.80 0.32
C VAL A 318 -4.14 1.81 1.15
N LEU A 319 -2.81 1.88 1.14
CA LEU A 319 -1.94 0.99 1.93
C LEU A 319 -2.26 1.10 3.43
N TYR A 320 -2.47 2.33 3.93
CA TYR A 320 -2.90 2.55 5.31
C TYR A 320 -4.25 1.85 5.58
N HIS A 321 -5.25 1.97 4.71
CA HIS A 321 -6.53 1.27 4.90
C HIS A 321 -6.48 -0.24 4.66
N GLN A 322 -5.47 -0.74 3.94
CA GLN A 322 -5.17 -2.16 3.80
C GLN A 322 -4.39 -2.74 4.99
N GLY A 323 -4.18 -1.94 6.05
CA GLY A 323 -3.54 -2.38 7.28
C GLY A 323 -2.03 -2.54 7.13
N LEU A 324 -1.42 -1.79 6.22
CA LEU A 324 0.02 -1.73 5.96
C LEU A 324 0.57 -0.37 6.37
N VAL A 325 1.87 -0.32 6.65
CA VAL A 325 2.58 0.94 6.87
C VAL A 325 2.77 1.68 5.54
N PRO A 326 2.53 3.00 5.45
CA PRO A 326 2.83 3.77 4.26
C PRO A 326 4.34 3.76 3.92
N PRO A 327 4.70 3.79 2.63
CA PRO A 327 6.08 3.68 2.20
C PRO A 327 6.88 4.98 2.39
N HIS A 328 8.20 4.85 2.29
CA HIS A 328 9.06 6.00 2.03
C HIS A 328 8.99 6.35 0.55
N ILE A 329 8.65 7.61 0.24
CA ILE A 329 8.31 8.02 -1.13
C ILE A 329 9.45 8.82 -1.74
N ALA A 330 9.97 8.38 -2.89
CA ALA A 330 10.94 9.15 -3.65
C ALA A 330 10.25 10.35 -4.31
N ALA A 331 10.49 11.56 -3.79
CA ALA A 331 9.89 12.80 -4.27
C ALA A 331 10.90 13.69 -4.98
N GLY A 332 10.51 14.31 -6.10
CA GLY A 332 11.37 15.29 -6.76
C GLY A 332 11.66 16.49 -5.84
N ILE A 333 12.90 16.98 -5.81
CA ILE A 333 13.32 18.11 -4.97
C ILE A 333 12.50 19.39 -5.18
N ASN A 334 11.86 19.53 -6.34
CA ASN A 334 10.94 20.63 -6.65
C ASN A 334 9.69 20.67 -5.74
N LEU A 335 9.39 19.60 -5.01
CA LEU A 335 8.32 19.54 -4.01
C LEU A 335 8.79 19.92 -2.60
N ASN A 336 10.09 20.15 -2.39
CA ASN A 336 10.67 20.54 -1.11
C ASN A 336 10.69 22.06 -0.92
N PHE A 337 9.52 22.68 -0.81
CA PHE A 337 9.39 24.11 -0.49
C PHE A 337 8.62 24.31 0.82
N TRP A 338 8.84 25.42 1.52
CA TRP A 338 8.08 25.71 2.74
C TRP A 338 6.64 26.15 2.40
N PRO A 339 5.60 25.63 3.09
CA PRO A 339 5.62 24.65 4.19
C PRO A 339 5.50 23.18 3.77
N ALA A 340 5.35 22.88 2.47
CA ALA A 340 5.13 21.54 1.91
C ALA A 340 6.20 20.50 2.30
N GLY A 341 7.47 20.86 2.10
CA GLY A 341 8.63 19.98 2.26
C GLY A 341 8.68 19.31 3.64
N PRO A 342 8.67 20.09 4.74
CA PRO A 342 8.63 19.54 6.09
C PRO A 342 7.45 18.59 6.35
N ILE A 343 6.27 18.88 5.80
CA ILE A 343 5.09 18.01 5.92
C ILE A 343 5.32 16.70 5.17
N PHE A 344 5.77 16.77 3.92
CA PHE A 344 6.03 15.57 3.11
C PHE A 344 7.13 14.70 3.71
N ARG A 345 8.20 15.27 4.28
CA ARG A 345 9.21 14.48 5.02
C ARG A 345 8.60 13.69 6.17
N ARG A 346 7.65 14.30 6.89
CA ARG A 346 6.91 13.63 7.98
C ARG A 346 5.98 12.54 7.50
N LEU A 347 5.51 12.63 6.26
CA LEU A 347 4.72 11.60 5.60
C LEU A 347 5.57 10.54 4.89
N GLY A 348 6.90 10.59 5.01
CA GLY A 348 7.81 9.58 4.45
C GLY A 348 8.51 9.99 3.15
N ALA A 349 8.31 11.21 2.65
CA ALA A 349 9.00 11.67 1.45
C ALA A 349 10.51 11.87 1.70
N PHE A 350 11.34 11.26 0.86
CA PHE A 350 12.75 11.57 0.73
C PHE A 350 13.00 12.17 -0.65
N PHE A 351 13.87 13.18 -0.73
CA PHE A 351 13.98 13.99 -1.94
C PHE A 351 15.12 13.56 -2.85
N ILE A 352 14.81 13.52 -4.14
CA ILE A 352 15.75 13.16 -5.21
C ILE A 352 15.90 14.32 -6.21
N ARG A 353 17.14 14.57 -6.63
CA ARG A 353 17.46 15.51 -7.71
C ARG A 353 17.15 14.87 -9.07
N ARG A 354 16.83 15.69 -10.07
CA ARG A 354 16.55 15.20 -11.43
C ARG A 354 17.79 14.62 -12.13
N THR A 355 18.98 15.11 -11.78
CA THR A 355 20.26 14.64 -12.32
C THR A 355 21.29 14.52 -11.21
N PHE A 356 22.12 13.48 -11.33
CA PHE A 356 23.20 13.15 -10.41
C PHE A 356 24.56 13.47 -11.05
N LYS A 357 24.57 13.91 -12.32
CA LYS A 357 25.79 14.11 -13.12
C LYS A 357 26.76 15.06 -12.41
N GLY A 358 28.02 14.64 -12.31
CA GLY A 358 29.10 15.44 -11.74
C GLY A 358 29.14 15.51 -10.21
N ASN A 359 28.23 14.84 -9.49
CA ASN A 359 28.21 14.84 -8.02
C ASN A 359 28.30 13.42 -7.45
N LYS A 360 29.53 12.92 -7.30
CA LYS A 360 29.83 11.59 -6.76
C LYS A 360 29.41 11.46 -5.29
N LEU A 361 29.62 12.51 -4.49
CA LEU A 361 29.23 12.54 -3.07
C LEU A 361 27.70 12.37 -2.94
N TYR A 362 26.91 13.14 -3.69
CA TYR A 362 25.45 13.01 -3.69
C TYR A 362 24.99 11.61 -4.11
N SER A 363 25.54 11.07 -5.19
CA SER A 363 25.20 9.73 -5.67
C SER A 363 25.47 8.66 -4.62
N THR A 364 26.58 8.80 -3.89
CA THR A 364 26.96 7.87 -2.82
C THR A 364 26.03 8.02 -1.62
N VAL A 365 25.83 9.24 -1.11
CA VAL A 365 24.92 9.50 0.03
C VAL A 365 23.51 9.00 -0.25
N PHE A 366 22.97 9.28 -1.45
CA PHE A 366 21.63 8.82 -1.83
C PHE A 366 21.53 7.30 -1.88
N ARG A 367 22.53 6.62 -2.47
CA ARG A 367 22.57 5.16 -2.53
C ARG A 367 22.70 4.53 -1.14
N GLU A 368 23.55 5.07 -0.27
CA GLU A 368 23.68 4.59 1.11
C GLU A 368 22.38 4.77 1.88
N TYR A 369 21.71 5.92 1.72
CA TYR A 369 20.41 6.16 2.34
C TYR A 369 19.35 5.16 1.87
N LEU A 370 19.26 4.91 0.56
CA LEU A 370 18.31 3.94 0.00
C LEU A 370 18.62 2.51 0.49
N GLY A 371 19.90 2.12 0.52
CA GLY A 371 20.34 0.83 1.08
C GLY A 371 20.00 0.69 2.56
N GLU A 372 20.15 1.76 3.33
CA GLU A 372 19.79 1.78 4.74
C GLU A 372 18.27 1.58 4.94
N LEU A 373 17.43 2.17 4.07
CA LEU A 373 15.98 1.95 4.11
C LEU A 373 15.62 0.47 3.94
N PHE A 374 16.19 -0.19 2.93
CA PHE A 374 15.96 -1.62 2.69
C PHE A 374 16.53 -2.50 3.80
N SER A 375 17.72 -2.17 4.34
CA SER A 375 18.33 -2.95 5.42
C SER A 375 17.49 -2.97 6.70
N ARG A 376 16.77 -1.88 6.99
CA ARG A 376 15.87 -1.73 8.15
C ARG A 376 14.51 -2.34 7.92
N GLY A 377 14.16 -2.51 6.66
CA GLY A 377 12.93 -3.12 6.24
C GLY A 377 11.78 -2.16 5.97
N TYR A 378 12.11 -0.96 5.51
CA TYR A 378 11.11 0.00 5.07
C TYR A 378 10.73 -0.25 3.62
N SER A 379 9.43 -0.31 3.35
CA SER A 379 8.93 -0.26 1.99
C SER A 379 9.20 1.11 1.36
N VAL A 380 9.47 1.12 0.06
CA VAL A 380 9.78 2.31 -0.73
C VAL A 380 8.78 2.45 -1.87
N GLU A 381 8.46 3.67 -2.28
CA GLU A 381 7.65 3.99 -3.45
C GLU A 381 8.43 4.90 -4.40
N TYR A 382 8.44 4.58 -5.69
CA TYR A 382 8.92 5.50 -6.71
C TYR A 382 8.23 5.29 -8.06
N PHE A 383 8.07 6.38 -8.80
CA PHE A 383 7.50 6.37 -10.15
C PHE A 383 8.61 6.13 -11.17
N VAL A 384 8.61 4.94 -11.78
CA VAL A 384 9.62 4.57 -12.79
C VAL A 384 9.53 5.47 -14.03
N GLU A 385 8.36 6.01 -14.37
CA GLU A 385 8.17 6.99 -15.47
C GLU A 385 8.98 8.29 -15.28
N GLY A 386 9.33 8.65 -14.04
CA GLY A 386 10.07 9.88 -13.71
C GLY A 386 9.26 11.19 -13.90
N GLY A 387 8.00 11.10 -14.31
CA GLY A 387 7.09 12.24 -14.47
C GLY A 387 5.66 11.81 -14.75
N ARG A 388 4.72 12.74 -14.65
CA ARG A 388 3.29 12.49 -14.88
C ARG A 388 2.99 12.36 -16.37
N SER A 389 2.21 11.36 -16.75
CA SER A 389 1.59 11.25 -18.06
C SER A 389 0.47 12.29 -18.21
N ARG A 390 0.48 13.05 -19.33
CA ARG A 390 -0.61 13.99 -19.67
C ARG A 390 -1.71 13.35 -20.51
N THR A 391 -1.41 12.24 -21.17
CA THR A 391 -2.33 11.55 -22.08
C THR A 391 -2.95 10.30 -21.45
N GLY A 392 -2.48 9.91 -20.26
CA GLY A 392 -2.85 8.65 -19.59
C GLY A 392 -2.04 7.44 -20.04
N ARG A 393 -1.29 7.53 -21.15
CA ARG A 393 -0.35 6.48 -21.59
C ARG A 393 0.91 6.51 -20.72
N LEU A 394 1.46 5.35 -20.38
CA LEU A 394 2.71 5.29 -19.65
C LEU A 394 3.85 5.93 -20.46
N LEU A 395 4.75 6.64 -19.77
CA LEU A 395 5.97 7.21 -20.34
C LEU A 395 7.12 6.20 -20.32
N ASP A 396 8.16 6.42 -21.12
CA ASP A 396 9.34 5.56 -21.10
C ASP A 396 10.00 5.52 -19.70
N PRO A 397 10.34 4.33 -19.19
CA PRO A 397 10.87 4.19 -17.84
C PRO A 397 12.25 4.84 -17.69
N LYS A 398 12.49 5.45 -16.53
CA LYS A 398 13.79 5.97 -16.07
C LYS A 398 14.39 4.97 -15.08
N THR A 399 15.48 4.35 -15.51
CA THR A 399 16.08 3.18 -14.85
C THR A 399 17.00 3.49 -13.68
N GLY A 400 17.26 4.77 -13.38
CA GLY A 400 18.20 5.19 -12.34
C GLY A 400 17.88 4.65 -10.95
N THR A 401 16.67 4.91 -10.45
CA THR A 401 16.24 4.45 -9.12
C THR A 401 16.18 2.92 -9.04
N LEU A 402 15.68 2.26 -10.10
CA LEU A 402 15.66 0.80 -10.19
C LEU A 402 17.08 0.20 -10.15
N SER A 403 18.03 0.81 -10.85
CA SER A 403 19.45 0.41 -10.80
C SER A 403 20.02 0.53 -9.38
N MET A 404 19.67 1.60 -8.66
CA MET A 404 20.08 1.78 -7.26
C MET A 404 19.43 0.76 -6.32
N THR A 405 18.18 0.38 -6.56
CA THR A 405 17.49 -0.70 -5.83
C THR A 405 18.24 -2.03 -5.98
N ILE A 406 18.61 -2.42 -7.21
CA ILE A 406 19.37 -3.66 -7.44
C ILE A 406 20.78 -3.56 -6.84
N GLN A 407 21.46 -2.43 -6.98
CA GLN A 407 22.76 -2.21 -6.32
C GLN A 407 22.67 -2.34 -4.79
N ALA A 408 21.60 -1.82 -4.18
CA ALA A 408 21.39 -1.95 -2.74
C ALA A 408 21.16 -3.42 -2.34
N MET A 409 20.45 -4.19 -3.17
CA MET A 409 20.29 -5.64 -2.98
C MET A 409 21.63 -6.38 -3.04
N LEU A 410 22.51 -6.00 -3.98
CA LEU A 410 23.85 -6.58 -4.15
C LEU A 410 24.81 -6.28 -2.98
N ARG A 411 24.37 -5.60 -1.91
CA ARG A 411 25.18 -5.42 -0.70
C ARG A 411 25.02 -6.55 0.33
N GLY A 412 24.26 -7.59 -0.02
CA GLY A 412 24.08 -8.78 0.83
C GLY A 412 22.97 -8.65 1.87
N GLY A 413 21.93 -7.84 1.59
CA GLY A 413 20.75 -7.78 2.45
C GLY A 413 20.06 -9.16 2.57
N THR A 414 19.60 -9.52 3.76
CA THR A 414 19.02 -10.84 4.03
C THR A 414 17.56 -10.97 3.63
N ARG A 415 16.87 -9.85 3.34
CA ARG A 415 15.45 -9.84 3.00
C ARG A 415 15.26 -9.72 1.48
N PRO A 416 14.39 -10.53 0.87
CA PRO A 416 14.12 -10.44 -0.55
C PRO A 416 13.42 -9.13 -0.90
N ILE A 417 13.90 -8.44 -1.93
CA ILE A 417 13.23 -7.26 -2.47
C ILE A 417 12.26 -7.69 -3.58
N THR A 418 11.01 -7.23 -3.49
CA THR A 418 9.97 -7.47 -4.49
C THR A 418 9.43 -6.15 -5.01
N LEU A 419 9.41 -6.00 -6.33
CA LEU A 419 8.80 -4.86 -7.00
C LEU A 419 7.31 -5.13 -7.22
N VAL A 420 6.45 -4.21 -6.80
CA VAL A 420 5.00 -4.32 -6.97
C VAL A 420 4.53 -3.26 -7.97
N PRO A 421 4.18 -3.64 -9.21
CA PRO A 421 3.63 -2.74 -10.21
C PRO A 421 2.20 -2.33 -9.82
N ILE A 422 1.85 -1.05 -9.97
CA ILE A 422 0.54 -0.54 -9.54
C ILE A 422 -0.05 0.34 -10.63
N TYR A 423 -1.28 0.03 -11.01
CA TYR A 423 -2.10 0.92 -11.81
C TYR A 423 -2.91 1.84 -10.91
N ILE A 424 -2.86 3.14 -11.21
CA ILE A 424 -3.71 4.17 -10.59
C ILE A 424 -4.52 4.84 -11.71
N GLY A 425 -5.84 4.87 -11.55
CA GLY A 425 -6.76 5.45 -12.52
C GLY A 425 -7.86 6.26 -11.85
N TYR A 426 -8.27 7.34 -12.51
CA TYR A 426 -9.38 8.19 -12.10
C TYR A 426 -10.33 8.36 -13.27
N GLU A 427 -11.64 8.43 -13.01
CA GLU A 427 -12.60 8.82 -14.05
C GLU A 427 -12.41 10.29 -14.45
N HIS A 428 -12.19 11.18 -13.48
CA HIS A 428 -11.77 12.55 -13.72
C HIS A 428 -10.47 12.86 -12.96
N VAL A 429 -9.44 13.20 -13.72
CA VAL A 429 -8.17 13.73 -13.18
C VAL A 429 -8.32 15.24 -13.00
N MET A 430 -7.96 15.75 -11.82
CA MET A 430 -8.19 17.16 -11.49
C MET A 430 -7.38 18.11 -12.36
N GLU A 431 -6.19 17.68 -12.76
CA GLU A 431 -5.24 18.46 -13.54
C GLU A 431 -5.52 18.46 -15.06
N VAL A 432 -6.63 17.89 -15.53
CA VAL A 432 -6.95 17.79 -16.98
C VAL A 432 -6.95 19.17 -17.66
N GLY A 433 -7.49 20.19 -16.99
CA GLY A 433 -7.54 21.54 -17.53
C GLY A 433 -6.15 22.16 -17.76
N THR A 434 -5.20 21.93 -16.83
CA THR A 434 -3.81 22.38 -16.98
C THR A 434 -3.05 21.52 -17.99
N TYR A 435 -3.29 20.20 -18.02
CA TYR A 435 -2.69 19.29 -19.01
C TYR A 435 -3.11 19.60 -20.44
N ALA A 436 -4.37 19.94 -20.68
CA ALA A 436 -4.85 20.36 -21.99
C ALA A 436 -4.18 21.66 -22.47
N LYS A 437 -3.84 22.58 -21.56
CA LYS A 437 -3.07 23.79 -21.87
C LYS A 437 -1.61 23.46 -22.17
N GLU A 438 -0.97 22.62 -21.34
CA GLU A 438 0.40 22.14 -21.57
C GLU A 438 0.54 21.45 -22.94
N LEU A 439 -0.41 20.56 -23.29
CA LEU A 439 -0.42 19.85 -24.58
C LEU A 439 -0.64 20.79 -25.78
N ARG A 440 -1.25 21.97 -25.57
CA ARG A 440 -1.39 23.02 -26.60
C ARG A 440 -0.19 23.96 -26.67
N GLY A 441 0.91 23.64 -25.99
CA GLY A 441 2.17 24.40 -26.03
C GLY A 441 2.37 25.40 -24.90
N ALA A 442 1.48 25.45 -23.90
CA ALA A 442 1.71 26.27 -22.72
C ALA A 442 2.91 25.72 -21.92
N THR A 443 3.72 26.62 -21.38
CA THR A 443 4.84 26.21 -20.52
C THR A 443 4.31 25.60 -19.22
N LYS A 444 5.01 24.59 -18.71
CA LYS A 444 4.66 23.95 -17.43
C LYS A 444 4.76 24.97 -16.30
N GLU A 445 3.62 25.38 -15.77
CA GLU A 445 3.57 26.26 -14.60
C GLU A 445 3.97 25.49 -13.33
N LYS A 446 4.70 26.16 -12.44
CA LYS A 446 4.94 25.65 -11.09
C LYS A 446 3.67 25.87 -10.28
N GLU A 447 2.81 24.86 -10.18
CA GLU A 447 1.63 24.93 -9.31
C GLU A 447 2.05 25.10 -7.86
N SER A 448 1.49 26.11 -7.18
CA SER A 448 1.71 26.34 -5.75
C SER A 448 0.69 25.56 -4.90
N LEU A 449 1.10 25.07 -3.72
CA LEU A 449 0.18 24.39 -2.80
C LEU A 449 -1.14 25.14 -2.54
N PRO A 450 -1.16 26.48 -2.33
CA PRO A 450 -2.41 27.20 -2.10
C PRO A 450 -3.36 27.17 -3.31
N GLN A 451 -2.83 27.22 -4.53
CA GLN A 451 -3.63 27.11 -5.75
C GLN A 451 -4.24 25.71 -5.87
N MET A 452 -3.44 24.67 -5.59
CA MET A 452 -3.92 23.28 -5.58
C MET A 452 -5.05 23.08 -4.54
N VAL A 453 -4.86 23.55 -3.30
CA VAL A 453 -5.87 23.44 -2.21
C VAL A 453 -7.16 24.21 -2.53
N ARG A 454 -7.05 25.41 -3.12
CA ARG A 454 -8.22 26.17 -3.57
C ARG A 454 -8.96 25.45 -4.70
N GLY A 455 -8.23 24.87 -5.66
CA GLY A 455 -8.80 24.03 -6.71
C GLY A 455 -9.57 22.83 -6.14
N LEU A 456 -8.96 22.10 -5.22
CA LEU A 456 -9.57 20.97 -4.51
C LEU A 456 -10.88 21.32 -3.81
N SER A 457 -10.99 22.52 -3.23
CA SER A 457 -12.20 22.97 -2.54
C SER A 457 -13.42 23.14 -3.47
N LYS A 458 -13.19 23.39 -4.77
CA LYS A 458 -14.25 23.64 -5.75
C LYS A 458 -14.72 22.36 -6.45
N LEU A 459 -13.96 21.28 -6.34
CA LEU A 459 -14.23 20.02 -7.03
C LEU A 459 -15.08 19.08 -6.15
N ARG A 460 -16.02 18.40 -6.79
CA ARG A 460 -16.88 17.35 -6.22
C ARG A 460 -17.24 16.36 -7.32
N ASN A 461 -17.55 15.13 -6.94
CA ASN A 461 -18.12 14.10 -7.81
C ASN A 461 -17.27 13.76 -9.06
N LEU A 462 -15.95 13.64 -8.91
CA LEU A 462 -14.97 13.26 -9.94
C LEU A 462 -15.07 11.80 -10.40
N GLY A 463 -16.18 11.13 -10.09
CA GLY A 463 -16.40 9.71 -10.40
C GLY A 463 -15.68 8.77 -9.44
N GLN A 464 -15.23 7.64 -9.95
CA GLN A 464 -14.54 6.57 -9.22
C GLN A 464 -13.00 6.65 -9.36
N GLY A 465 -12.28 6.30 -8.29
CA GLY A 465 -10.85 6.02 -8.32
C GLY A 465 -10.59 4.52 -8.36
N TYR A 466 -9.46 4.11 -8.95
CA TYR A 466 -9.04 2.72 -9.08
C TYR A 466 -7.57 2.57 -8.69
N VAL A 467 -7.28 1.60 -7.83
CA VAL A 467 -5.92 1.19 -7.47
C VAL A 467 -5.83 -0.32 -7.61
N ASN A 468 -5.11 -0.79 -8.61
CA ASN A 468 -4.94 -2.21 -8.88
C ASN A 468 -3.48 -2.60 -8.67
N PHE A 469 -3.25 -3.57 -7.79
CA PHE A 469 -1.92 -4.14 -7.58
C PHE A 469 -1.67 -5.25 -8.61
N GLY A 470 -0.72 -5.02 -9.52
CA GLY A 470 -0.34 -5.99 -10.55
C GLY A 470 0.49 -7.15 -10.00
N GLU A 471 0.85 -8.08 -10.87
CA GLU A 471 1.68 -9.23 -10.52
C GLU A 471 3.07 -8.80 -9.97
N PRO A 472 3.41 -9.14 -8.71
CA PRO A 472 4.70 -8.77 -8.13
C PRO A 472 5.89 -9.44 -8.84
N LEU A 473 7.03 -8.74 -8.90
CA LEU A 473 8.27 -9.22 -9.49
C LEU A 473 9.35 -9.34 -8.38
N PRO A 474 9.59 -10.55 -7.84
CA PRO A 474 10.67 -10.79 -6.88
C PRO A 474 12.03 -10.69 -7.59
N LEU A 475 12.87 -9.74 -7.17
CA LEU A 475 14.13 -9.44 -7.86
C LEU A 475 15.11 -10.63 -7.84
N MET A 476 15.24 -11.32 -6.71
CA MET A 476 16.13 -12.48 -6.60
C MET A 476 15.71 -13.61 -7.55
N THR A 477 14.41 -13.89 -7.64
CA THR A 477 13.89 -14.91 -8.57
C THR A 477 14.16 -14.53 -10.01
N TYR A 478 13.93 -13.26 -10.36
CA TYR A 478 14.23 -12.75 -11.70
C TYR A 478 15.71 -12.90 -12.06
N LEU A 479 16.61 -12.47 -11.16
CA LEU A 479 18.05 -12.58 -11.39
C LEU A 479 18.52 -14.03 -11.47
N ASN A 480 17.98 -14.95 -10.65
CA ASN A 480 18.32 -16.37 -10.75
C ASN A 480 18.02 -16.96 -12.13
N GLN A 481 16.98 -16.47 -12.80
CA GLN A 481 16.55 -16.96 -14.11
C GLN A 481 17.33 -16.31 -15.26
N HIS A 482 17.69 -15.02 -15.15
CA HIS A 482 18.24 -14.24 -16.26
C HIS A 482 19.73 -13.93 -16.14
N VAL A 483 20.32 -14.06 -14.94
CA VAL A 483 21.72 -13.74 -14.66
C VAL A 483 22.28 -14.80 -13.68
N PRO A 484 22.65 -16.01 -14.14
CA PRO A 484 23.01 -17.13 -13.26
C PRO A 484 24.03 -16.80 -12.16
N ASP A 485 25.06 -16.03 -12.51
CA ASP A 485 26.19 -15.71 -11.63
C ASP A 485 26.04 -14.36 -10.90
N TRP A 486 24.82 -13.80 -10.82
CA TRP A 486 24.60 -12.48 -10.22
C TRP A 486 25.08 -12.38 -8.77
N ARG A 487 25.11 -13.51 -8.04
CA ARG A 487 25.57 -13.59 -6.65
C ARG A 487 27.05 -13.28 -6.49
N GLU A 488 27.87 -13.49 -7.52
CA GLU A 488 29.30 -13.15 -7.50
C GLU A 488 29.52 -11.63 -7.47
N ALA A 489 28.52 -10.85 -7.90
CA ALA A 489 28.55 -9.39 -7.83
C ALA A 489 28.11 -8.84 -6.46
N ILE A 490 27.86 -9.68 -5.45
CA ILE A 490 27.52 -9.23 -4.11
C ILE A 490 28.78 -8.71 -3.41
N ASP A 491 28.80 -7.42 -3.10
CA ASP A 491 29.89 -6.76 -2.39
C ASP A 491 29.31 -5.83 -1.30
N PRO A 492 29.64 -6.07 -0.01
CA PRO A 492 29.10 -5.29 1.10
C PRO A 492 29.72 -3.88 1.22
N ILE A 493 30.86 -3.63 0.57
CA ILE A 493 31.64 -2.40 0.70
C ILE A 493 31.46 -1.52 -0.53
N GLU A 494 31.74 -2.05 -1.73
CA GLU A 494 31.62 -1.31 -2.97
C GLU A 494 30.35 -1.70 -3.74
N ALA A 495 29.61 -0.71 -4.21
CA ALA A 495 28.55 -0.97 -5.18
C ALA A 495 29.20 -1.26 -6.54
N VAL A 496 29.50 -2.53 -6.80
CA VAL A 496 29.94 -3.00 -8.09
C VAL A 496 28.85 -2.68 -9.11
N ARG A 497 29.24 -2.13 -10.26
CA ARG A 497 28.34 -1.94 -11.39
C ARG A 497 28.66 -3.01 -12.43
N PRO A 498 28.18 -4.25 -12.25
CA PRO A 498 28.52 -5.32 -13.18
C PRO A 498 27.99 -5.00 -14.58
N SER A 499 28.64 -5.55 -15.60
CA SER A 499 28.30 -5.31 -17.00
C SER A 499 26.85 -5.67 -17.32
N TRP A 500 26.33 -6.73 -16.69
CA TRP A 500 24.94 -7.18 -16.83
C TRP A 500 23.91 -6.22 -16.20
N LEU A 501 24.30 -5.35 -15.26
CA LEU A 501 23.32 -4.55 -14.50
C LEU A 501 22.45 -3.67 -15.40
N THR A 502 23.07 -2.95 -16.33
CA THR A 502 22.34 -2.00 -17.18
C THR A 502 21.32 -2.69 -18.10
N PRO A 503 21.68 -3.72 -18.90
CA PRO A 503 20.70 -4.41 -19.73
C PRO A 503 19.61 -5.10 -18.91
N THR A 504 19.95 -5.75 -17.79
CA THR A 504 18.96 -6.40 -16.92
C THR A 504 17.98 -5.40 -16.31
N VAL A 505 18.47 -4.24 -15.84
CA VAL A 505 17.61 -3.17 -15.33
C VAL A 505 16.65 -2.66 -16.41
N ASN A 506 17.10 -2.51 -17.66
CA ASN A 506 16.23 -2.09 -18.75
C ASN A 506 15.14 -3.14 -19.04
N SER A 507 15.48 -4.43 -19.00
CA SER A 507 14.53 -5.54 -19.15
C SER A 507 13.48 -5.53 -18.04
N ILE A 508 13.92 -5.48 -16.77
CA ILE A 508 13.01 -5.39 -15.62
C ILE A 508 12.12 -4.15 -15.72
N ALA A 509 12.67 -3.01 -16.14
CA ALA A 509 11.88 -1.80 -16.33
C ALA A 509 10.79 -1.99 -17.38
N ALA A 510 11.08 -2.60 -18.52
CA ALA A 510 10.07 -2.91 -19.53
C ALA A 510 8.99 -3.86 -18.98
N ASP A 511 9.40 -4.92 -18.27
CA ASP A 511 8.49 -5.89 -17.65
C ASP A 511 7.55 -5.22 -16.63
N LEU A 512 8.06 -4.29 -15.82
CA LEU A 512 7.24 -3.52 -14.88
C LEU A 512 6.18 -2.68 -15.59
N MET A 513 6.53 -2.04 -16.70
CA MET A 513 5.60 -1.21 -17.46
C MET A 513 4.48 -2.06 -18.07
N VAL A 514 4.80 -3.25 -18.56
CA VAL A 514 3.80 -4.23 -19.02
C VAL A 514 2.91 -4.68 -17.87
N ARG A 515 3.49 -5.03 -16.71
CA ARG A 515 2.72 -5.45 -15.52
C ARG A 515 1.81 -4.35 -14.96
N ILE A 516 2.21 -3.08 -15.07
CA ILE A 516 1.34 -1.93 -14.75
C ILE A 516 0.14 -1.88 -15.71
N ASN A 517 0.37 -2.05 -17.02
CA ASN A 517 -0.71 -2.06 -18.02
C ASN A 517 -1.64 -3.27 -17.86
N ASN A 518 -1.09 -4.45 -17.53
CA ASN A 518 -1.86 -5.67 -17.22
C ASN A 518 -2.84 -5.44 -16.07
N ALA A 519 -2.48 -4.62 -15.08
CA ALA A 519 -3.36 -4.23 -13.98
C ALA A 519 -4.31 -3.06 -14.32
N GLY A 520 -4.43 -2.66 -15.59
CA GLY A 520 -5.23 -1.51 -16.01
C GLY A 520 -6.72 -1.65 -15.67
N ALA A 521 -7.33 -0.56 -15.19
CA ALA A 521 -8.78 -0.47 -15.02
C ALA A 521 -9.42 0.32 -16.17
N ALA A 522 -10.31 -0.31 -16.93
CA ALA A 522 -11.16 0.33 -17.92
C ALA A 522 -12.39 0.93 -17.23
N ASN A 523 -12.37 2.24 -16.95
CA ASN A 523 -13.47 2.90 -16.23
C ASN A 523 -14.59 3.38 -17.17
N ALA A 524 -15.72 3.83 -16.60
CA ALA A 524 -16.89 4.23 -17.38
C ALA A 524 -16.58 5.38 -18.35
N MET A 525 -15.75 6.34 -17.93
CA MET A 525 -15.32 7.46 -18.76
C MET A 525 -14.44 6.99 -19.93
N ASN A 526 -13.49 6.08 -19.69
CA ASN A 526 -12.66 5.52 -20.76
C ASN A 526 -13.52 4.85 -21.82
N LEU A 527 -14.51 4.04 -21.41
CA LEU A 527 -15.40 3.35 -22.33
C LEU A 527 -16.31 4.33 -23.09
N CYS A 528 -16.92 5.31 -22.41
CA CYS A 528 -17.72 6.37 -23.05
C CYS A 528 -16.87 7.13 -24.08
N CYS A 529 -15.67 7.59 -23.71
CA CYS A 529 -14.78 8.33 -24.60
C CYS A 529 -14.34 7.48 -25.80
N THR A 530 -14.00 6.21 -25.60
CA THR A 530 -13.64 5.30 -26.70
C THR A 530 -14.82 5.09 -27.65
N ALA A 531 -16.04 4.90 -27.15
CA ALA A 531 -17.24 4.75 -27.99
C ALA A 531 -17.50 6.02 -28.81
N LEU A 532 -17.44 7.20 -28.18
CA LEU A 532 -17.67 8.48 -28.85
C LEU A 532 -16.56 8.80 -29.86
N LEU A 533 -15.28 8.61 -29.52
CA LEU A 533 -14.17 8.88 -30.44
C LEU A 533 -14.15 7.92 -31.64
N ALA A 534 -14.65 6.70 -31.48
CA ALA A 534 -14.81 5.73 -32.57
C ALA A 534 -16.02 6.04 -33.48
N SER A 535 -16.99 6.82 -33.01
CA SER A 535 -18.14 7.25 -33.84
C SER A 535 -17.68 8.26 -34.90
N ARG A 536 -18.17 8.06 -36.14
CA ARG A 536 -17.87 8.95 -37.28
C ARG A 536 -18.19 10.42 -37.01
N GLN A 537 -19.27 10.68 -36.29
CA GLN A 537 -19.71 12.04 -35.95
C GLN A 537 -19.28 12.48 -34.54
N ARG A 538 -18.53 11.63 -33.82
CA ARG A 538 -18.20 11.82 -32.40
C ARG A 538 -19.41 12.00 -31.48
N SER A 539 -20.55 11.47 -31.92
CA SER A 539 -21.84 11.52 -31.23
C SER A 539 -22.54 10.16 -31.40
N LEU A 540 -23.37 9.79 -30.43
CA LEU A 540 -24.18 8.57 -30.43
C LEU A 540 -25.49 8.87 -29.68
N THR A 541 -26.60 8.24 -30.09
CA THR A 541 -27.81 8.25 -29.26
C THR A 541 -27.56 7.49 -27.96
N ARG A 542 -28.38 7.74 -26.93
CA ARG A 542 -28.26 7.01 -25.65
C ARG A 542 -28.33 5.50 -25.84
N GLU A 543 -29.23 5.03 -26.69
CA GLU A 543 -29.41 3.59 -26.98
C GLU A 543 -28.16 3.02 -27.67
N GLN A 544 -27.66 3.68 -28.70
CA GLN A 544 -26.44 3.27 -29.41
C GLN A 544 -25.22 3.23 -28.49
N LEU A 545 -25.05 4.27 -27.65
CA LEU A 545 -23.97 4.32 -26.68
C LEU A 545 -24.10 3.17 -25.67
N THR A 546 -25.31 2.90 -25.16
CA THR A 546 -25.55 1.81 -24.21
C THR A 546 -25.20 0.46 -24.82
N GLN A 547 -25.68 0.18 -26.03
CA GLN A 547 -25.40 -1.06 -26.75
C GLN A 547 -23.90 -1.22 -27.03
N GLN A 548 -23.21 -0.14 -27.42
CA GLN A 548 -21.77 -0.17 -27.66
C GLN A 548 -20.98 -0.44 -26.38
N LEU A 549 -21.38 0.16 -25.26
CA LEU A 549 -20.75 -0.05 -23.96
C LEU A 549 -20.99 -1.46 -23.44
N GLU A 550 -22.19 -2.01 -23.59
CA GLU A 550 -22.49 -3.41 -23.28
C GLU A 550 -21.61 -4.35 -24.09
N CYS A 551 -21.40 -4.07 -25.39
CA CYS A 551 -20.48 -4.81 -26.24
C CYS A 551 -19.04 -4.75 -25.68
N TYR A 552 -18.52 -3.56 -25.35
CA TYR A 552 -17.18 -3.43 -24.77
C TYR A 552 -17.05 -4.17 -23.43
N LEU A 553 -18.06 -4.13 -22.57
CA LEU A 553 -18.04 -4.88 -21.31
C LEU A 553 -18.09 -6.38 -21.53
N ALA A 554 -18.86 -6.84 -22.52
CA ALA A 554 -18.89 -8.25 -22.89
C ALA A 554 -17.51 -8.70 -23.40
N LEU A 555 -16.82 -7.89 -24.22
CA LEU A 555 -15.46 -8.17 -24.65
C LEU A 555 -14.49 -8.22 -23.47
N LEU A 556 -14.50 -7.22 -22.60
CA LEU A 556 -13.61 -7.17 -21.42
C LEU A 556 -13.81 -8.35 -20.45
N ARG A 557 -15.02 -8.91 -20.37
CA ARG A 557 -15.33 -10.06 -19.50
C ARG A 557 -14.95 -11.38 -20.13
N ASN A 558 -15.25 -11.57 -21.41
CA ASN A 558 -15.07 -12.85 -22.08
C ASN A 558 -13.65 -13.02 -22.65
N VAL A 559 -12.99 -11.91 -22.99
CA VAL A 559 -11.62 -11.88 -23.53
C VAL A 559 -10.83 -10.77 -22.84
N PRO A 560 -10.53 -10.93 -21.54
CA PRO A 560 -9.77 -9.91 -20.80
C PRO A 560 -8.34 -9.81 -21.35
N TYR A 561 -7.84 -8.57 -21.48
CA TYR A 561 -6.45 -8.30 -21.87
C TYR A 561 -5.44 -8.99 -20.94
N SER A 562 -5.75 -9.02 -19.64
CA SER A 562 -4.96 -9.67 -18.60
C SER A 562 -5.89 -10.12 -17.47
N PRO A 563 -5.57 -11.20 -16.74
CA PRO A 563 -6.33 -11.60 -15.55
C PRO A 563 -6.38 -10.51 -14.46
N ASP A 564 -5.45 -9.55 -14.48
CA ASP A 564 -5.39 -8.45 -13.52
C ASP A 564 -6.14 -7.19 -13.98
N ALA A 565 -6.62 -7.17 -15.22
CA ALA A 565 -7.35 -6.04 -15.76
C ALA A 565 -8.74 -5.98 -15.13
N THR A 566 -9.20 -4.78 -14.77
CA THR A 566 -10.52 -4.59 -14.16
C THR A 566 -11.39 -3.65 -14.96
N GLY A 567 -12.70 -3.76 -14.77
CA GLY A 567 -13.68 -2.89 -15.39
C GLY A 567 -14.99 -2.91 -14.60
N PRO A 568 -15.96 -2.05 -14.95
CA PRO A 568 -17.21 -1.96 -14.22
C PRO A 568 -18.04 -3.25 -14.34
N ILE A 569 -18.54 -3.73 -13.19
CA ILE A 569 -19.32 -4.98 -13.07
C ILE A 569 -20.69 -4.86 -13.76
N ARG A 570 -21.29 -3.66 -13.84
CA ARG A 570 -22.48 -3.36 -14.67
C ARG A 570 -22.48 -1.89 -15.07
N PHE A 571 -22.93 -1.59 -16.29
CA PHE A 571 -23.29 -0.23 -16.68
C PHE A 571 -24.72 0.06 -16.19
N GLY A 572 -24.87 0.51 -14.94
CA GLY A 572 -26.17 0.94 -14.40
C GLY A 572 -26.52 2.37 -14.83
N GLN A 573 -27.77 2.80 -14.60
CA GLN A 573 -28.25 4.17 -14.88
C GLN A 573 -27.34 5.29 -14.29
N ARG A 574 -26.52 5.00 -13.28
CA ARG A 574 -25.53 5.94 -12.71
C ARG A 574 -24.33 6.22 -13.62
N ALA A 575 -23.93 5.29 -14.49
CA ALA A 575 -22.81 5.51 -15.41
C ALA A 575 -23.18 6.52 -16.51
N HIS A 576 -24.45 6.55 -16.94
CA HIS A 576 -24.97 7.63 -17.78
C HIS A 576 -24.84 9.00 -17.13
N ARG A 577 -25.18 9.13 -15.84
CA ARG A 577 -25.07 10.40 -15.12
C ARG A 577 -23.62 10.92 -15.05
N SER A 578 -22.63 10.03 -14.98
CA SER A 578 -21.22 10.43 -14.96
C SER A 578 -20.73 10.91 -16.33
N CYS A 579 -21.21 10.32 -17.43
CA CYS A 579 -20.91 10.80 -18.79
C CYS A 579 -21.72 12.08 -19.17
N THR A 580 -22.85 12.37 -18.50
CA THR A 580 -23.65 13.60 -18.73
C THR A 580 -23.40 14.74 -17.72
N ALA A 581 -22.72 14.49 -16.59
CA ALA A 581 -22.46 15.51 -15.57
C ALA A 581 -21.55 16.67 -16.03
N ASP A 582 -20.91 16.52 -17.19
CA ASP A 582 -20.10 17.58 -17.82
C ASP A 582 -20.95 18.80 -18.24
N GLU A 583 -22.28 18.68 -18.31
CA GLU A 583 -23.19 19.83 -18.49
C GLU A 583 -23.26 20.76 -17.27
N GLN A 584 -23.15 20.24 -16.04
CA GLN A 584 -23.26 21.07 -14.83
C GLN A 584 -22.00 21.85 -14.49
N VAL A 585 -20.83 21.42 -14.97
CA VAL A 585 -19.57 22.17 -14.76
C VAL A 585 -19.45 23.31 -15.77
N ARG A 586 -20.07 23.19 -16.96
CA ARG A 586 -20.04 24.24 -18.00
C ARG A 586 -21.06 25.37 -17.78
N SER A 587 -22.12 25.15 -17.01
CA SER A 587 -23.15 26.19 -16.78
C SER A 587 -22.73 27.30 -15.81
N GLY A 588 -21.51 27.26 -15.24
CA GLY A 588 -21.00 28.25 -14.30
C GLY A 588 -20.20 29.41 -14.92
N GLU A 589 -19.82 29.33 -16.21
CA GLU A 589 -19.09 30.39 -16.91
C GLU A 589 -19.90 30.87 -18.12
N GLY A 590 -20.82 31.80 -17.87
CA GLY A 590 -21.54 32.51 -18.91
C GLY A 590 -20.62 33.47 -19.66
N HIS A 591 -20.03 33.01 -20.77
CA HIS A 591 -19.54 33.89 -21.83
C HIS A 591 -20.16 33.47 -23.16
N HIS A 592 -21.13 34.26 -23.60
CA HIS A 592 -21.70 34.23 -24.94
C HIS A 592 -20.61 34.43 -26.00
N TRP A 593 -20.30 33.39 -26.76
CA TRP A 593 -19.62 33.53 -28.04
C TRP A 593 -20.67 33.58 -29.15
N ARG A 594 -20.98 34.79 -29.62
CA ARG A 594 -21.72 35.01 -30.87
C ARG A 594 -20.82 34.59 -32.03
N HIS A 595 -21.38 33.78 -32.93
CA HIS A 595 -20.78 33.43 -34.21
C HIS A 595 -20.47 34.67 -35.05
N HIS A 596 -19.21 34.84 -35.43
CA HIS A 596 -18.83 35.59 -36.61
C HIS A 596 -17.89 34.72 -37.45
N HIS A 597 -18.40 34.23 -38.58
CA HIS A 597 -17.57 33.84 -39.72
C HIS A 597 -17.01 35.10 -40.39
N PRO A 598 -15.76 35.03 -40.88
CA PRO A 598 -15.61 35.09 -42.32
C PRO A 598 -14.61 34.07 -42.88
N ALA A 599 -14.68 33.90 -44.19
CA ALA A 599 -14.11 32.84 -44.99
C ALA A 599 -12.64 33.07 -45.42
N ALA A 600 -12.05 31.95 -45.88
CA ALA A 600 -10.95 31.80 -46.84
C ALA A 600 -9.50 32.10 -46.40
N ARG A 601 -8.67 31.05 -46.35
CA ARG A 601 -7.67 30.74 -47.39
C ARG A 601 -7.11 29.32 -47.19
N ALA A 602 -7.19 28.53 -48.25
CA ALA A 602 -6.56 27.22 -48.38
C ALA A 602 -5.05 27.36 -48.59
N GLY A 603 -4.27 26.45 -48.01
CA GLY A 603 -2.82 26.39 -48.21
C GLY A 603 -2.14 25.33 -47.34
N GLY A 604 -2.10 24.10 -47.85
CA GLY A 604 -1.07 23.06 -47.65
C GLY A 604 -0.53 22.79 -46.25
N ALA A 605 -1.08 21.78 -45.56
CA ALA A 605 -0.37 21.03 -44.51
C ALA A 605 -0.95 19.62 -44.23
N ASP A 606 -1.72 19.03 -45.16
CA ASP A 606 -2.46 17.79 -44.88
C ASP A 606 -1.70 16.48 -45.15
N ASP A 607 -0.47 16.52 -45.70
CA ASP A 607 0.24 15.29 -46.11
C ASP A 607 1.33 14.77 -45.14
N LEU A 608 1.51 15.40 -43.97
CA LEU A 608 2.48 14.94 -42.96
C LEU A 608 1.85 14.40 -41.66
N LEU A 609 0.53 14.53 -41.49
CA LEU A 609 -0.19 14.05 -40.29
C LEU A 609 -0.87 12.69 -40.48
N SER A 610 -0.92 12.16 -41.71
CA SER A 610 -1.63 10.90 -42.02
C SER A 610 -0.79 9.63 -41.79
N GLN A 611 0.54 9.73 -41.63
CA GLN A 611 1.42 8.55 -41.49
C GLN A 611 1.72 8.12 -40.04
N GLN A 612 1.30 8.86 -39.01
CA GLN A 612 1.58 8.52 -37.60
C GLN A 612 0.41 7.89 -36.82
N TYR A 613 -0.75 7.71 -37.45
CA TYR A 613 -1.92 7.08 -36.85
C TYR A 613 -2.32 5.82 -37.61
N ARG A 614 -1.57 4.73 -37.42
CA ARG A 614 -2.15 3.40 -37.54
C ARG A 614 -2.77 3.03 -36.19
N PRO A 615 -4.09 2.80 -36.10
CA PRO A 615 -4.69 2.20 -34.93
C PRO A 615 -4.25 0.74 -34.89
N ILE A 616 -3.26 0.44 -34.05
CA ILE A 616 -3.05 -0.94 -33.64
C ILE A 616 -4.15 -1.23 -32.62
N CYS A 617 -5.01 -2.18 -33.00
CA CYS A 617 -6.07 -2.72 -32.17
C CYS A 617 -5.53 -3.21 -30.83
N TRP A 618 -6.35 -3.03 -29.80
CA TRP A 618 -6.09 -3.35 -28.39
C TRP A 618 -5.55 -4.76 -28.14
#